data_AF-X1P1U5-F1
#
_entry.id   AF-X1P1U5-F1
#
_cell.length_a   1.000
_cell.length_b   1.000
_cell.length_c   1.000
_cell.angle_alpha   90.00
_cell.angle_beta   90.00
_cell.angle_gamma   90.00
#
_symmetry.space_group_name_H-M   'P 1'
#
loop_
_entity.id
_entity.type
_entity.pdbx_description
1 polymer ?
#
loop_
_entity_poly.entity_id
_entity_poly.type
_entity_poly.pdbx_seq_one_letter_code
_entity_poly.pdbx_strand_id
1 'polypeptide(L)' 'HLRNMTSITEMGAVIMPPVPAFYYRPNTIQDVVDHTIGKALDIFEIEHNLFQRWSGPRSE' A
#
# COMPACT_ATOMS: atom_id res chain seq x y z
N HIS A 1 -18.00 11.53 3.37
CA HIS A 1 -16.95 10.53 3.07
C HIS A 1 -16.66 9.60 4.24
N LEU A 2 -16.22 10.10 5.41
CA LEU A 2 -15.82 9.22 6.54
C LEU A 2 -16.92 8.23 6.98
N ARG A 3 -18.17 8.68 7.16
CA ARG A 3 -19.29 7.77 7.50
C ARG A 3 -19.44 6.61 6.51
N ASN A 4 -19.38 6.89 5.20
CA ASN A 4 -19.49 5.84 4.17
C ASN A 4 -18.30 4.87 4.25
N MET A 5 -17.08 5.37 4.42
CA MET A 5 -15.88 4.53 4.55
C MET A 5 -15.92 3.66 5.80
N THR A 6 -16.41 4.19 6.92
CA THR A 6 -16.63 3.42 8.15
C THR A 6 -17.66 2.32 7.93
N SER A 7 -18.85 2.66 7.42
CA SER A 7 -19.94 1.67 7.24
C SER A 7 -19.55 0.50 6.35
N ILE A 8 -18.86 0.74 5.23
CA ILE A 8 -18.43 -0.37 4.36
C ILE A 8 -17.27 -1.17 4.96
N THR A 9 -16.40 -0.54 5.75
CA THR A 9 -15.34 -1.25 6.47
C THR A 9 -15.93 -2.21 7.51
N GLU A 10 -16.97 -1.78 8.25
CA GLU A 10 -17.72 -2.63 9.19
C GLU A 10 -18.43 -3.80 8.49
N MET A 11 -18.78 -3.65 7.20
CA MET A 11 -19.35 -4.71 6.36
C MET A 11 -18.29 -5.65 5.76
N GLY A 12 -17.00 -5.43 6.03
CA GLY A 12 -15.90 -6.28 5.58
C GLY A 12 -15.17 -5.78 4.32
N ALA A 13 -15.49 -4.58 3.81
CA ALA A 13 -14.69 -3.98 2.74
C ALA A 13 -13.35 -3.45 3.28
N VAL A 14 -12.32 -3.44 2.44
CA VAL A 14 -11.04 -2.79 2.74
C VAL A 14 -10.98 -1.45 2.02
N ILE A 15 -10.79 -0.36 2.76
CA ILE A 15 -10.56 0.97 2.20
C ILE A 15 -9.07 1.29 2.22
N MET A 16 -8.48 1.28 1.02
CA MET A 16 -7.06 1.56 0.80
C MET A 16 -6.92 2.86 0.01
N PRO A 17 -6.84 4.04 0.66
CA PRO A 17 -6.58 5.28 -0.06
C PRO A 17 -5.17 5.22 -0.69
N PRO A 18 -4.98 5.65 -1.95
CA PRO A 18 -3.69 5.63 -2.64
C PRO A 18 -2.80 6.78 -2.12
N VAL A 19 -2.31 6.64 -0.89
CA VAL A 19 -1.40 7.60 -0.25
C VAL A 19 0.05 7.18 -0.55
N PRO A 20 0.83 7.99 -1.29
CA PRO A 20 2.21 7.65 -1.62
C PRO A 20 3.08 7.42 -0.38
N ALA A 21 3.77 6.28 -0.34
CA ALA A 21 4.77 6.01 0.68
C ALA A 21 6.14 6.57 0.26
N PHE A 22 6.69 7.52 1.02
CA PHE A 22 7.98 8.14 0.70
C PHE A 22 9.16 7.59 1.52
N TYR A 23 8.92 6.70 2.49
CA TYR A 23 9.99 6.17 3.36
C TYR A 23 11.06 5.37 2.60
N TYR A 24 10.70 4.78 1.45
CA TYR A 24 11.62 4.02 0.60
C TYR A 24 12.30 4.89 -0.47
N ARG A 25 12.07 6.21 -0.45
CA ARG A 25 12.66 7.20 -1.35
C ARG A 25 12.49 6.85 -2.84
N PRO A 26 11.25 6.83 -3.36
CA PRO A 26 11.01 6.63 -4.80
C PRO A 26 11.73 7.69 -5.63
N ASN A 27 12.27 7.29 -6.78
CA ASN A 27 12.94 8.17 -7.74
C ASN A 27 12.01 8.59 -8.87
N THR A 28 10.98 7.79 -9.15
CA THR A 28 10.03 8.03 -10.24
C THR A 28 8.58 8.00 -9.75
N ILE A 29 7.68 8.57 -10.56
CA ILE A 29 6.23 8.43 -10.34
C ILE A 29 5.82 6.95 -10.45
N GLN A 30 6.48 6.19 -11.34
CA GLN A 30 6.20 4.76 -11.50
C GLN A 30 6.49 3.99 -10.21
N ASP A 31 7.55 4.32 -9.48
CA ASP A 31 7.87 3.67 -8.20
C ASP A 31 6.72 3.84 -7.18
N VAL A 32 6.12 5.04 -7.14
CA VAL A 32 4.95 5.34 -6.28
C VAL A 32 3.73 4.52 -6.69
N VAL A 33 3.49 4.41 -8.00
CA VAL A 33 2.41 3.60 -8.55
C VAL A 33 2.63 2.13 -8.22
N ASP A 34 3.83 1.60 -8.45
CA ASP A 34 4.20 0.20 -8.21
C ASP A 34 4.05 -0.18 -6.73
N HIS A 35 4.43 0.70 -5.81
CA HIS A 35 4.21 0.50 -4.38
C HIS A 35 2.72 0.45 -4.01
N THR A 36 1.92 1.38 -4.56
CA THR A 36 0.48 1.44 -4.29
C THR A 36 -0.24 0.21 -4.86
N ILE A 37 0.08 -0.20 -6.09
CA ILE A 37 -0.51 -1.39 -6.71
C ILE A 37 -0.05 -2.65 -6.01
N GLY A 38 1.23 -2.76 -5.63
CA GLY A 38 1.70 -3.87 -4.81
C GLY A 38 0.95 -3.99 -3.49
N LYS A 39 0.66 -2.86 -2.81
CA LYS A 39 -0.18 -2.87 -1.60
C LYS A 39 -1.62 -3.31 -1.85
N ALA A 40 -2.18 -3.03 -3.02
CA ALA A 40 -3.49 -3.56 -3.40
C ALA A 40 -3.44 -5.07 -3.66
N LEU A 41 -2.40 -5.57 -4.36
CA LEU A 41 -2.20 -6.99 -4.62
C LEU A 41 -1.94 -7.79 -3.33
N ASP A 42 -1.23 -7.20 -2.34
CA ASP A 42 -1.03 -7.76 -1.00
C ASP A 42 -2.36 -8.14 -0.32
N ILE A 43 -3.42 -7.34 -0.49
CA ILE A 43 -4.75 -7.59 0.11
C ILE A 43 -5.40 -8.85 -0.47
N PHE A 44 -5.11 -9.15 -1.74
CA PHE A 44 -5.61 -10.33 -2.44
C PHE A 44 -4.68 -11.54 -2.35
N GLU A 45 -3.60 -11.44 -1.57
CA GLU A 45 -2.57 -12.49 -1.43
C GLU A 45 -1.91 -12.87 -2.78
N ILE A 46 -1.82 -11.92 -3.71
CA ILE A 46 -1.19 -12.13 -5.02
C ILE A 46 0.31 -11.81 -4.92
N GLU A 47 1.16 -12.80 -5.23
CA GLU A 47 2.60 -12.61 -5.26
C GLU A 47 3.05 -11.64 -6.36
N HIS A 48 3.98 -10.74 -6.03
CA HIS A 48 4.54 -9.77 -6.97
C HIS A 48 5.93 -9.28 -6.50
N ASN A 49 6.65 -8.61 -7.40
CA ASN A 49 7.96 -8.00 -7.14
C ASN A 49 8.01 -6.47 -7.44
N LEU A 50 6.84 -5.81 -7.45
CA LEU A 50 6.67 -4.38 -7.77
C LEU A 50 7.41 -3.40 -6.85
N PHE A 51 7.60 -3.73 -5.56
CA PHE A 51 8.29 -2.84 -4.62
C PHE A 51 9.09 -3.62 -3.57
N GLN A 52 10.05 -2.94 -2.95
CA GLN A 52 10.82 -3.48 -1.83
C GLN A 52 10.03 -3.39 -0.53
N ARG A 53 9.73 -4.53 0.10
CA ARG A 53 9.08 -4.56 1.42
C ARG A 53 9.99 -3.94 2.48
N TRP A 54 9.40 -3.19 3.40
CA TRP A 54 10.12 -2.67 4.55
C TRP A 54 10.60 -3.82 5.45
N SER A 55 11.91 -3.89 5.70
CA SER A 55 12.56 -4.93 6.51
C SER A 55 12.98 -4.45 7.90
N GLY A 56 12.51 -3.27 8.34
CA GLY A 56 12.94 -2.65 9.60
C GLY A 56 14.16 -1.75 9.44
N PRO A 57 14.52 -1.01 10.51
CA PRO A 57 15.79 -0.28 10.54
C PRO A 57 16.94 -1.28 10.40
N ARG A 58 18.02 -0.89 9.69
CA ARG A 58 19.24 -1.71 9.65
C ARG A 58 19.76 -1.84 11.07
N SER A 59 19.98 -3.06 11.53
CA SER A 59 20.84 -3.31 12.68
C SER A 59 22.27 -2.96 12.28
N GLU A 60 22.89 -2.03 13.01
CA GLU A 60 24.34 -1.84 12.97
C GLU A 60 25.06 -2.99 13.68
#